data_AF-A0A0B8NPM9-F1
#
_entry.id   AF-A0A0B8NPM9-F1
#
_cell.length_a   1.000
_cell.length_b   1.000
_cell.length_c   1.000
_cell.angle_alpha   90.00
_cell.angle_beta   90.00
_cell.angle_gamma   90.00
#
_symmetry.space_group_name_H-M   'P 1'
#
loop_
_entity.id
_entity.type
_entity.pdbx_description
1 polymer ?
#
loop_
_entity_poly.entity_id
_entity_poly.type
_entity_poly.pdbx_seq_one_letter_code
_entity_poly.pdbx_strand_id
1 'polypeptide(L)'
;MYSALGTNAFVPGMALPSEDKAVGEAIMKHTSPEDSYGVGTYFQSISDLTNLVYRFKSVLAPQDVYIELGNIDWNKEKAVSVIPRIDRHAQNGLEGNIAGDFQPISEQDIYQQAVVQ
;
A
#
# COMPACT_ATOMS: atom_id res chain seq x y z
N MET A 1 -21.65 14.25 -7.84
CA MET A 1 -20.91 14.47 -6.59
C MET A 1 -19.81 13.43 -6.56
N TYR A 2 -18.55 13.83 -6.66
CA TYR A 2 -17.40 12.90 -6.62
C TYR A 2 -17.07 12.60 -5.17
N SER A 3 -16.90 11.31 -4.83
CA SER A 3 -16.55 10.87 -3.48
C SER A 3 -15.22 10.13 -3.51
N ALA A 4 -14.25 10.62 -2.75
CA ALA A 4 -12.93 10.03 -2.60
C ALA A 4 -12.49 10.06 -1.14
N LEU A 5 -11.84 8.98 -0.69
CA LEU A 5 -11.20 8.89 0.62
C LEU A 5 -9.69 8.80 0.41
N GLY A 6 -8.93 9.63 1.12
CA GLY A 6 -7.47 9.67 1.05
C GLY A 6 -6.81 9.37 2.40
N THR A 7 -5.72 8.62 2.37
CA THR A 7 -4.97 8.26 3.58
C THR A 7 -3.58 8.91 3.54
N ASN A 8 -3.40 9.99 4.29
CA ASN A 8 -2.11 10.64 4.54
C ASN A 8 -2.01 10.93 6.04
N ALA A 9 -0.91 10.53 6.68
CA ALA A 9 -0.71 10.77 8.11
C ALA A 9 0.23 11.96 8.36
N PHE A 10 1.39 12.00 7.69
CA PHE A 10 2.45 13.00 7.91
C PHE A 10 3.24 13.31 6.64
N VAL A 11 3.56 14.57 6.32
CA VAL A 11 4.33 14.86 5.09
C VAL A 11 5.74 14.25 5.19
N PRO A 12 6.23 13.51 4.16
CA PRO A 12 7.59 12.95 4.17
C PRO A 12 8.65 14.04 4.36
N GLY A 13 9.64 13.79 5.23
CA GLY A 13 10.76 14.70 5.49
C GLY A 13 10.49 15.81 6.51
N MET A 14 9.27 15.93 7.04
CA MET A 14 9.01 16.77 8.20
C MET A 14 9.35 16.02 9.48
N ALA A 15 10.03 16.69 10.42
CA ALA A 15 10.22 16.14 11.76
C ALA A 15 8.86 15.91 12.41
N LEU A 16 8.75 14.84 13.21
CA LEU A 16 7.51 14.61 13.95
C LEU A 16 7.22 15.78 14.89
N PRO A 17 5.96 16.23 14.93
CA PRO A 17 5.50 17.05 16.03
C PRO A 17 5.81 16.38 17.36
N SER A 18 6.18 17.17 18.35
CA SER A 18 6.51 16.67 19.68
C SER A 18 5.36 15.89 20.32
N GLU A 19 4.10 16.24 20.02
CA GLU A 19 2.92 15.49 20.48
C GLU A 19 2.86 14.04 19.97
N ASP A 20 3.47 13.75 18.80
CA ASP A 20 3.40 12.43 18.17
C ASP A 20 4.60 11.54 18.47
N LYS A 21 5.58 12.03 19.25
CA LYS A 21 6.83 11.32 19.55
C LYS A 21 6.60 9.91 20.10
N ALA A 22 5.65 9.76 21.02
CA ALA A 22 5.32 8.47 21.63
C ALA A 22 4.76 7.47 20.62
N VAL A 23 3.95 7.94 19.66
CA VAL A 23 3.41 7.12 18.57
C VAL A 23 4.54 6.71 17.63
N GLY A 24 5.45 7.63 17.32
CA GLY A 24 6.62 7.35 16.50
C GLY A 24 7.53 6.28 17.10
N GLU A 25 7.85 6.36 18.38
CA GLU A 25 8.66 5.35 19.09
C GLU A 25 7.97 3.98 19.12
N ALA A 26 6.64 3.94 19.29
CA ALA A 26 5.88 2.69 19.28
C ALA A 26 5.88 2.02 17.90
N ILE A 27 5.72 2.79 16.81
CA ILE A 27 5.76 2.28 15.44
C ILE A 27 7.16 1.74 15.11
N MET A 28 8.20 2.52 15.40
CA MET A 28 9.59 2.16 15.08
C MET A 28 10.06 0.88 15.77
N LYS A 29 9.47 0.50 16.92
CA LYS A 29 9.78 -0.76 17.62
C LYS A 29 9.46 -2.01 16.79
N HIS A 30 8.52 -1.91 15.87
CA HIS A 30 8.04 -3.01 15.04
C HIS A 30 8.53 -2.92 13.59
N THR A 31 9.42 -1.99 13.28
CA THR A 31 9.95 -1.78 11.93
C THR A 31 11.44 -2.10 11.89
N SER A 32 11.88 -2.89 10.91
CA SER A 32 13.30 -3.13 10.69
C SER A 32 13.99 -1.83 10.21
N PRO A 33 15.22 -1.53 10.65
CA PRO A 33 15.92 -0.30 10.27
C PRO A 33 16.07 -0.11 8.75
N GLU A 34 16.25 -1.20 8.00
CA GLU A 34 16.38 -1.22 6.54
C GLU A 34 15.09 -0.86 5.78
N ASP A 35 13.92 -1.02 6.41
CA ASP A 35 12.61 -0.68 5.84
C ASP A 35 12.06 0.64 6.43
N SER A 36 12.86 1.37 7.22
CA SER A 36 12.44 2.61 7.89
C SER A 36 13.22 3.83 7.42
N TYR A 37 12.48 4.87 7.05
CA TYR A 37 12.95 6.22 6.76
C TYR A 37 12.55 7.22 7.86
N GLY A 38 12.27 6.72 9.07
CA GLY A 38 11.71 7.49 10.18
C GLY A 38 10.19 7.56 10.13
N VAL A 39 9.59 8.45 10.91
CA VAL A 39 8.12 8.53 10.98
C VAL A 39 7.64 9.59 9.97
N GLY A 40 6.80 9.17 9.04
CA GLY A 40 6.37 9.95 7.88
C GLY A 40 5.34 9.18 7.05
N THR A 41 4.76 9.78 6.01
CA THR A 41 3.89 9.04 5.07
C THR A 41 4.75 8.22 4.11
N TYR A 42 4.58 6.90 4.12
CA TYR A 42 5.31 5.99 3.21
C TYR A 42 4.56 5.74 1.91
N PHE A 43 3.25 5.90 1.93
CA PHE A 43 2.39 5.74 0.78
C PHE A 43 1.14 6.59 0.91
N GLN A 44 0.52 6.88 -0.22
CA GLN A 44 -0.79 7.52 -0.30
C GLN A 44 -1.73 6.57 -1.02
N SER A 45 -3.00 6.56 -0.63
CA SER A 45 -4.04 5.85 -1.35
C SER A 45 -5.26 6.73 -1.59
N ILE A 46 -5.98 6.44 -2.66
CA ILE A 46 -7.25 7.10 -3.01
C ILE A 46 -8.26 6.02 -3.37
N SER A 47 -9.37 5.98 -2.64
CA SER A 47 -10.54 5.18 -3.00
C SER A 47 -11.53 6.05 -3.76
N ASP A 48 -11.61 5.92 -5.08
CA ASP A 48 -12.63 6.55 -5.92
C ASP A 48 -13.90 5.70 -5.90
N LEU A 49 -14.89 6.15 -5.13
CA LEU A 49 -16.15 5.43 -4.94
C LEU A 49 -17.13 5.62 -6.11
N THR A 50 -16.85 6.57 -7.01
CA THR A 50 -17.69 6.84 -8.17
C THR A 50 -17.32 5.92 -9.33
N ASN A 51 -16.02 5.81 -9.61
CA ASN A 51 -15.50 4.98 -10.70
C ASN A 51 -15.07 3.58 -10.24
N LEU A 52 -15.19 3.28 -8.94
CA LEU A 52 -14.79 2.01 -8.33
C LEU A 52 -13.31 1.70 -8.58
N VAL A 53 -12.44 2.67 -8.30
CA VAL A 53 -10.97 2.52 -8.48
C VAL A 53 -10.26 2.73 -7.15
N TYR A 54 -9.37 1.81 -6.79
CA TYR A 54 -8.45 1.99 -5.69
C TYR A 54 -7.05 2.30 -6.22
N ARG A 55 -6.51 3.47 -5.89
CA ARG A 55 -5.15 3.89 -6.27
C ARG A 55 -4.20 3.80 -5.09
N PHE A 56 -2.96 3.42 -5.37
CA PHE A 56 -1.88 3.35 -4.41
C PHE A 56 -0.61 3.98 -4.98
N LYS A 57 0.07 4.78 -4.16
CA LYS A 57 1.33 5.44 -4.51
C LYS A 57 2.30 5.35 -3.34
N SER A 58 3.35 4.55 -3.49
CA SER A 58 4.48 4.57 -2.55
C SER A 58 5.31 5.84 -2.76
N VAL A 59 5.82 6.42 -1.67
CA VAL A 59 6.83 7.50 -1.73
C VAL A 59 8.13 7.01 -2.37
N LEU A 60 8.41 5.72 -2.26
CA LEU A 60 9.66 5.13 -2.73
C LEU A 60 9.61 4.76 -4.22
N ALA A 61 8.43 4.80 -4.86
CA ALA A 61 8.24 4.38 -6.24
C ALA A 61 7.84 5.56 -7.15
N PRO A 62 8.46 5.74 -8.33
CA PRO A 62 8.12 6.83 -9.24
C PRO A 62 6.77 6.66 -9.92
N GLN A 63 6.25 5.43 -10.03
CA GLN A 63 4.97 5.13 -10.68
C GLN A 63 3.81 5.00 -9.70
N ASP A 64 2.58 5.26 -10.17
CA ASP A 64 1.34 4.93 -9.47
C ASP A 64 0.74 3.64 -10.00
N VAL A 65 0.08 2.91 -9.11
CA VAL A 65 -0.63 1.68 -9.44
C VAL A 65 -2.07 1.77 -8.94
N TYR A 66 -2.97 1.07 -9.60
CA TYR A 66 -4.38 1.08 -9.26
C TYR A 66 -5.08 -0.23 -9.56
N ILE A 67 -6.25 -0.41 -9.00
CA ILE A 67 -7.13 -1.54 -9.24
C ILE A 67 -8.51 -1.00 -9.60
N GLU A 68 -9.02 -1.42 -10.75
CA GLU A 68 -10.40 -1.16 -11.17
C GLU A 68 -11.33 -2.21 -10.57
N LEU A 69 -11.89 -1.90 -9.40
CA LEU A 69 -12.77 -2.80 -8.64
C LEU A 69 -14.05 -3.15 -9.41
N GLY A 70 -14.51 -2.27 -10.30
CA GLY A 70 -15.68 -2.51 -11.15
C GLY A 70 -15.48 -3.62 -12.19
N ASN A 71 -14.24 -3.96 -12.51
CA ASN A 71 -13.90 -4.99 -13.50
C ASN A 71 -13.60 -6.36 -12.85
N ILE A 72 -13.62 -6.45 -11.52
CA ILE A 72 -13.37 -7.70 -10.78
C ILE A 72 -14.66 -8.51 -10.64
N ASP A 73 -14.60 -9.79 -11.02
CA ASP A 73 -15.69 -10.73 -10.78
C ASP A 73 -15.54 -11.40 -9.41
N TRP A 74 -16.04 -10.72 -8.37
CA TRP A 74 -15.97 -11.18 -6.98
C TRP A 74 -16.62 -12.56 -6.73
N ASN A 75 -17.47 -13.06 -7.64
CA ASN A 75 -18.04 -14.41 -7.52
C ASN A 75 -17.09 -15.51 -8.01
N LYS A 76 -16.09 -15.15 -8.84
CA LYS A 76 -15.06 -16.07 -9.34
C LYS A 76 -13.80 -16.06 -8.47
N GLU A 77 -13.55 -14.98 -7.74
CA GLU A 77 -12.48 -14.89 -6.76
C GLU A 77 -12.77 -15.81 -5.56
N LYS A 78 -12.24 -17.03 -5.60
CA LYS A 78 -12.46 -18.07 -4.58
C LYS A 78 -11.32 -18.23 -3.59
N ALA A 79 -10.19 -17.58 -3.86
CA ALA A 79 -8.98 -17.65 -3.05
C ALA A 79 -8.51 -16.25 -2.69
N VAL A 80 -7.91 -16.12 -1.51
CA VAL A 80 -7.22 -14.89 -1.13
C VAL A 80 -5.94 -14.79 -1.95
N SER A 81 -5.67 -13.60 -2.46
CA SER A 81 -4.47 -13.30 -3.23
C SER A 81 -3.88 -11.96 -2.77
N VAL A 82 -2.57 -11.81 -2.94
CA VAL A 82 -1.84 -10.60 -2.55
C VAL A 82 -0.82 -10.22 -3.62
N ILE A 83 -0.39 -8.96 -3.61
CA ILE A 83 0.80 -8.50 -4.31
C ILE A 83 1.85 -8.23 -3.22
N PRO A 84 2.80 -9.14 -2.97
CA PRO A 84 3.80 -8.94 -1.94
C PRO A 84 4.71 -7.78 -2.32
N ARG A 85 5.06 -6.89 -1.36
CA ARG A 85 5.98 -5.76 -1.56
C ARG A 85 5.67 -4.90 -2.81
N ILE A 86 4.41 -4.51 -2.95
CA ILE A 86 3.94 -3.62 -4.03
C ILE A 86 4.79 -2.36 -4.23
N ASP A 87 5.39 -1.84 -3.15
CA ASP A 87 6.36 -0.74 -3.17
C ASP A 87 7.59 -1.05 -4.04
N ARG A 88 8.18 -2.25 -3.92
CA ARG A 88 9.36 -2.68 -4.69
C ARG A 88 9.01 -2.95 -6.15
N HIS A 89 7.84 -3.54 -6.41
CA HIS A 89 7.37 -3.75 -7.77
C HIS A 89 7.17 -2.41 -8.49
N ALA A 90 6.55 -1.43 -7.81
CA ALA A 90 6.36 -0.09 -8.36
C ALA A 90 7.70 0.66 -8.57
N GLN A 91 8.73 0.39 -7.75
CA GLN A 91 10.10 0.88 -8.01
C GLN A 91 10.72 0.31 -9.28
N ASN A 92 10.44 -0.96 -9.58
CA ASN A 92 10.99 -1.68 -10.72
C ASN A 92 10.16 -1.52 -12.00
N GLY A 93 9.25 -0.55 -12.04
CA GLY A 93 8.50 -0.16 -13.24
C GLY A 93 7.08 -0.73 -13.35
N LEU A 94 6.56 -1.41 -12.32
CA LEU A 94 5.12 -1.75 -12.29
C LEU A 94 4.29 -0.45 -12.21
N GLU A 95 3.35 -0.29 -13.13
CA GLU A 95 2.50 0.89 -13.24
C GLU A 95 1.11 0.53 -13.76
N GLY A 96 0.11 1.37 -13.48
CA GLY A 96 -1.22 1.21 -14.05
C GLY A 96 -2.11 0.20 -13.31
N ASN A 97 -2.99 -0.49 -14.04
CA ASN A 97 -3.94 -1.45 -13.46
C ASN A 97 -3.23 -2.77 -13.11
N ILE A 98 -3.13 -3.10 -11.83
CA ILE A 98 -2.38 -4.26 -11.32
C ILE A 98 -3.27 -5.46 -10.95
N ALA A 99 -4.52 -5.48 -11.39
CA ALA A 99 -5.45 -6.58 -11.07
C ALA A 99 -4.92 -7.97 -11.50
N GLY A 100 -4.04 -8.03 -12.51
CA GLY A 100 -3.43 -9.27 -13.00
C GLY A 100 -2.19 -9.74 -12.23
N ASP A 101 -1.65 -8.91 -11.32
CA ASP A 101 -0.40 -9.19 -10.61
C ASP A 101 -0.60 -9.91 -9.28
N PHE A 102 -1.85 -10.11 -8.87
CA PHE A 102 -2.21 -10.82 -7.65
C PHE A 102 -1.78 -12.27 -7.69
N GLN A 103 -1.10 -12.69 -6.63
CA GLN A 103 -0.63 -14.07 -6.44
C GLN A 103 -1.49 -14.75 -5.36
N PRO A 104 -2.04 -15.95 -5.62
CA PRO A 104 -2.79 -16.67 -4.62
C PRO A 104 -1.89 -17.03 -3.45
N ILE A 105 -2.38 -16.86 -2.23
CA ILE A 105 -1.65 -17.27 -1.04
C ILE A 105 -2.05 -18.70 -0.67
N SER A 106 -1.05 -19.52 -0.31
CA SER A 106 -1.26 -20.90 0.16
C SER A 106 -1.42 -20.98 1.68
N GLU A 107 -1.03 -19.93 2.39
CA GLU A 107 -1.09 -19.85 3.86
C GLU A 107 -2.36 -19.14 4.32
N GLN A 108 -2.79 -19.41 5.56
CA GLN A 108 -4.03 -18.86 6.12
C GLN A 108 -3.94 -17.36 6.43
N ASP A 109 -2.75 -16.74 6.34
CA ASP A 109 -2.52 -15.36 6.77
C ASP A 109 -1.74 -14.55 5.72
N ILE A 110 -2.28 -13.37 5.40
CA ILE A 110 -1.67 -12.38 4.48
C ILE A 110 -0.35 -11.82 5.02
N TYR A 111 -0.15 -11.85 6.34
CA TYR A 111 1.05 -11.31 6.99
C TYR A 111 2.19 -12.33 7.09
N GLN A 112 1.93 -13.60 6.77
CA GLN A 112 2.93 -14.68 6.85
C GLN A 112 3.59 -14.97 5.50
N GLN A 113 3.20 -14.25 4.45
CA GLN A 113 3.76 -14.41 3.11
C GLN A 113 5.26 -14.13 3.10
N ALA A 114 6.01 -14.99 2.39
CA ALA A 114 7.43 -14.77 2.16
C ALA A 114 7.62 -13.40 1.50
N VAL A 115 8.38 -12.53 2.17
CA VAL A 115 8.81 -11.25 1.61
C VAL A 115 9.78 -11.59 0.47
N VAL A 116 9.27 -11.63 -0.76
CA VAL A 116 10.11 -11.83 -1.95
C VAL A 116 11.14 -10.71 -1.99
N GLN A 117 12.43 -11.08 -2.08
CA GLN A 117 13.54 -10.13 -2.10
C GLN A 117 13.51 -9.25 -3.35
#